data_AF-A0A258KQQ6-F1
#
_entry.id   AF-A0A258KQQ6-F1
#
_cell.length_a   1.000
_cell.length_b   1.000
_cell.length_c   1.000
_cell.angle_alpha   90.00
_cell.angle_beta   90.00
_cell.angle_gamma   90.00
#
_symmetry.space_group_name_H-M   'P 1'
#
loop_
_entity.id
_entity.type
_entity.pdbx_description
1 polymer ?
#
loop_
_entity_poly.entity_id
_entity_poly.type
_entity_poly.pdbx_seq_one_letter_code
_entity_poly.pdbx_strand_id
1 'polypeptide(L)'
;IKLSETGADGLIPVSTLGQEFFVHDERMHALVGERTGKRWPLGLAVEVKLVEATPVTGGLLFEMLSEPVAADPNAPRPRLGARRQAAVKPRGGLPKGVRRGKRR
;
A
#
# COMPACT_ATOMS: atom_id res chain seq x y z
N ILE A 1 -14.61 3.85 -8.16
CA ILE A 1 -14.95 5.27 -7.90
C ILE A 1 -16.41 5.47 -8.27
N LYS A 2 -17.12 6.33 -7.54
CA LYS A 2 -18.51 6.69 -7.84
C LYS A 2 -18.60 8.18 -8.13
N LEU A 3 -19.22 8.55 -9.23
CA LEU A 3 -19.41 9.95 -9.62
C LEU A 3 -20.56 10.56 -8.82
N SER A 4 -20.32 11.71 -8.19
CA SER A 4 -21.36 12.43 -7.44
C SER A 4 -22.45 13.01 -8.35
N GLU A 5 -22.11 13.41 -9.57
CA GLU A 5 -23.03 14.08 -10.50
C GLU A 5 -23.99 13.11 -11.17
N THR A 6 -23.47 11.99 -11.69
CA THR A 6 -24.25 11.04 -12.49
C THR A 6 -24.61 9.77 -11.72
N GLY A 7 -23.97 9.54 -10.57
CA GLY A 7 -24.11 8.29 -9.80
C GLY A 7 -23.42 7.08 -10.45
N ALA A 8 -22.75 7.27 -11.59
CA ALA A 8 -22.10 6.19 -12.32
C ALA A 8 -20.83 5.71 -11.59
N ASP A 9 -20.54 4.41 -11.73
CA ASP A 9 -19.35 3.79 -11.19
C ASP A 9 -18.30 3.55 -12.28
N GLY A 10 -17.04 3.60 -11.90
CA GLY A 10 -15.95 3.13 -12.75
C GLY A 10 -14.67 2.89 -11.97
N LEU A 11 -13.58 2.68 -12.70
CA LEU A 11 -12.30 2.28 -12.12
C LEU A 11 -11.16 3.19 -12.58
N ILE A 12 -10.17 3.34 -11.71
CA ILE A 12 -8.91 4.02 -11.99
C ILE A 12 -7.82 2.96 -11.90
N PRO A 13 -7.05 2.72 -12.97
CA PRO A 13 -5.91 1.81 -12.89
C PRO A 13 -4.87 2.34 -11.89
N VAL A 14 -4.35 1.48 -11.01
CA VAL A 14 -3.35 1.89 -10.01
C VAL A 14 -2.09 2.51 -10.63
N SER A 15 -1.75 2.09 -11.85
CA SER A 15 -0.62 2.62 -12.61
C SER A 15 -0.75 4.10 -12.99
N THR A 16 -1.98 4.64 -13.02
CA THR A 16 -2.21 6.06 -13.33
C THR A 16 -2.16 6.96 -12.09
N LEU A 17 -2.07 6.39 -10.88
CA LEU A 17 -2.03 7.17 -9.63
C LEU A 17 -0.65 7.79 -9.33
N GLY A 18 0.41 7.27 -9.94
CA GLY A 18 1.76 7.78 -9.77
C GLY A 18 2.84 6.76 -10.10
N GLN A 19 4.09 7.22 -10.14
CA GLN A 19 5.27 6.40 -10.41
C GLN A 19 5.82 5.76 -9.13
N GLU A 20 4.98 5.00 -8.42
CA GLU A 20 5.40 4.21 -7.27
C GLU A 20 4.54 2.95 -7.11
N PHE A 21 4.99 2.03 -6.27
CA PHE A 21 4.18 0.90 -5.84
C PHE A 21 3.19 1.35 -4.76
N PHE A 22 1.96 0.86 -4.87
CA PHE A 22 0.90 1.11 -3.90
C PHE A 22 0.54 -0.20 -3.20
N VAL A 23 0.39 -0.14 -1.87
CA VAL A 23 -0.04 -1.25 -1.04
C VAL A 23 -1.46 -0.97 -0.55
N HIS A 24 -2.33 -1.97 -0.64
CA HIS A 24 -3.66 -1.90 -0.05
C HIS A 24 -3.59 -2.17 1.46
N ASP A 25 -3.97 -1.18 2.26
CA ASP A 25 -4.19 -1.31 3.70
C ASP A 25 -5.67 -1.61 3.96
N GLU A 26 -5.97 -2.86 4.33
CA GLU A 26 -7.33 -3.34 4.61
C GLU A 26 -7.95 -2.69 5.84
N ARG A 27 -7.15 -2.29 6.84
CA ARG A 27 -7.68 -1.71 8.08
C ARG A 27 -8.15 -0.28 7.88
N MET A 28 -7.45 0.47 7.03
CA MET A 28 -7.78 1.85 6.72
C MET A 28 -8.62 1.99 5.43
N HIS A 29 -8.86 0.89 4.73
CA HIS A 29 -9.45 0.89 3.38
C HIS A 29 -8.80 1.94 2.48
N ALA A 30 -7.47 1.88 2.38
CA ALA A 30 -6.68 2.88 1.67
C ALA A 30 -5.59 2.24 0.80
N LEU A 31 -5.31 2.87 -0.34
CA LEU A 31 -4.07 2.60 -1.07
C LEU A 31 -2.97 3.51 -0.55
N VAL A 32 -1.84 2.95 -0.12
CA VAL A 32 -0.71 3.68 0.47
C VAL A 32 0.51 3.51 -0.42
N GLY A 33 1.11 4.62 -0.86
CA GLY A 33 2.35 4.64 -1.62
C GLY A 33 3.51 4.11 -0.78
N GLU A 34 4.27 3.17 -1.32
CA GLU A 34 5.37 2.52 -0.60
C GLU A 34 6.52 3.50 -0.30
N ARG A 35 6.81 4.40 -1.25
CA ARG A 35 7.95 5.32 -1.14
C ARG A 35 7.56 6.59 -0.41
N THR A 36 6.39 7.14 -0.73
CA THR A 36 5.96 8.44 -0.20
C THR A 36 5.13 8.31 1.07
N GLY A 37 4.49 7.16 1.30
CA GLY A 37 3.49 6.97 2.35
C GLY A 37 2.19 7.74 2.10
N LYS A 38 2.07 8.50 1.00
CA LYS A 38 0.84 9.20 0.64
C LYS A 38 -0.27 8.19 0.38
N ARG A 39 -1.51 8.58 0.66
CA ARG A 39 -2.63 7.64 0.71
C ARG A 39 -3.89 8.12 -0.02
N TRP A 40 -4.61 7.14 -0.55
CA TRP A 40 -5.92 7.26 -1.16
C TRP A 40 -6.93 6.49 -0.31
N PRO A 41 -7.50 7.10 0.75
CA PRO A 41 -8.51 6.45 1.58
C PRO A 41 -9.85 6.36 0.83
N LEU A 42 -10.62 5.33 1.17
CA LEU A 42 -12.01 5.22 0.74
C LEU A 42 -12.82 6.44 1.23
N GLY A 43 -13.69 6.96 0.36
CA GLY A 43 -14.54 8.11 0.66
C GLY A 43 -13.87 9.47 0.47
N LEU A 44 -12.60 9.52 0.05
CA LEU A 44 -11.97 10.77 -0.36
C LEU A 44 -12.71 11.35 -1.58
N ALA A 45 -13.14 12.60 -1.47
CA ALA A 45 -13.65 13.36 -2.62
C ALA A 45 -12.48 13.72 -3.53
N VAL A 46 -12.62 13.37 -4.82
CA VAL A 46 -11.56 13.51 -5.82
C VAL A 46 -12.15 13.96 -7.14
N GLU A 47 -11.34 14.69 -7.90
CA GLU A 47 -11.58 15.05 -9.29
C GLU A 47 -10.96 14.01 -10.22
N VAL A 48 -11.74 13.60 -11.20
CA VAL A 48 -11.38 12.56 -12.17
C VAL A 48 -11.62 13.03 -13.59
N LYS A 49 -10.82 12.51 -14.51
CA LYS A 49 -11.03 12.67 -15.95
C LYS A 49 -11.52 11.36 -16.54
N LEU A 50 -12.62 11.38 -17.30
CA LEU A 50 -13.06 10.23 -18.07
C LEU A 50 -12.08 9.99 -19.24
N VAL A 51 -11.46 8.81 -19.27
CA VAL A 51 -10.52 8.41 -20.32
C VAL A 51 -11.23 7.57 -21.38
N GLU A 52 -12.01 6.59 -20.94
CA GLU A 52 -12.70 5.67 -21.84
C GLU A 52 -14.06 5.30 -21.27
N ALA A 53 -15.06 5.21 -22.16
CA ALA A 53 -16.37 4.70 -21.86
C ALA A 53 -16.67 3.56 -22.84
N THR A 54 -16.96 2.37 -22.31
CA THR A 54 -17.29 1.17 -23.10
C THR A 54 -18.81 0.99 -23.11
N PRO A 55 -19.53 1.38 -24.18
CA PRO A 55 -21.00 1.45 -24.15
C PRO A 55 -21.66 0.07 -23.99
N VAL A 56 -20.98 -0.99 -24.46
CA VAL A 56 -21.52 -2.36 -24.46
C VAL A 56 -21.49 -2.97 -23.05
N THR A 57 -20.42 -2.76 -22.29
CA THR A 57 -20.24 -3.31 -20.94
C THR A 57 -20.59 -2.30 -19.84
N GLY A 58 -20.81 -1.03 -20.19
CA GLY A 58 -21.04 0.06 -19.25
C GLY A 58 -19.80 0.41 -18.41
N GLY A 59 -18.61 -0.01 -18.84
CA GLY A 59 -17.37 0.21 -18.10
C GLY A 59 -16.81 1.62 -18.32
N LEU A 60 -16.53 2.32 -17.23
CA LEU A 60 -15.91 3.64 -17.24
C LEU A 60 -14.48 3.56 -16.68
N LEU A 61 -13.51 4.03 -17.46
CA LEU A 61 -12.12 4.20 -17.05
C LEU A 61 -11.81 5.66 -16.80
N PHE A 62 -11.19 5.92 -15.66
CA PHE A 62 -10.86 7.27 -15.23
C PHE A 62 -9.36 7.42 -14.98
N GLU A 63 -8.89 8.66 -15.11
CA GLU A 63 -7.59 9.13 -14.66
C GLU A 63 -7.77 10.05 -13.44
N MET A 64 -6.84 9.96 -12.49
CA MET A 64 -6.88 10.75 -11.26
C MET A 64 -6.25 12.12 -11.47
N LEU A 65 -6.97 13.20 -11.13
CA LEU A 65 -6.46 14.57 -11.20
C LEU A 65 -6.11 15.15 -9.83
N SER A 66 -6.82 14.71 -8.78
CA SER A 66 -6.51 15.14 -7.41
C SER A 66 -5.16 14.63 -6.92
N GLU A 67 -4.69 15.19 -5.81
CA GLU A 67 -3.51 14.70 -5.10
C GLU A 67 -3.89 13.77 -3.94
N PRO A 68 -3.02 12.79 -3.60
CA PRO A 68 -3.24 11.92 -2.46
C PRO A 68 -3.06 12.67 -1.14
N VAL A 69 -3.74 12.17 -0.11
CA VAL A 69 -3.61 12.68 1.26
C VAL A 69 -2.23 12.34 1.81
N ALA A 70 -1.71 13.22 2.67
CA ALA A 70 -0.45 12.98 3.37
C ALA A 70 -0.44 11.64 4.13
N ALA A 71 0.77 11.11 4.30
CA ALA A 71 0.99 9.92 5.10
C ALA A 71 0.43 10.09 6.51
N ASP A 72 -0.25 9.06 7.01
CA ASP A 72 -0.72 9.05 8.39
C ASP A 72 0.49 8.85 9.32
N PRO A 73 0.78 9.80 10.23
CA PRO A 73 1.91 9.71 11.14
C PRO A 73 1.78 8.55 12.14
N ASN A 74 0.56 8.06 12.39
CA ASN A 74 0.28 6.97 13.31
C ASN A 74 0.16 5.61 12.62
N ALA A 75 0.09 5.58 11.29
CA ALA A 75 0.00 4.34 10.55
C ALA A 75 1.38 3.65 10.45
N PRO A 76 1.45 2.32 10.67
CA PRO A 76 2.67 1.59 10.41
C PRO A 76 3.00 1.68 8.92
N ARG A 77 4.22 2.13 8.59
CA ARG A 77 4.67 2.18 7.18
C ARG A 77 4.54 0.79 6.55
N PRO A 78 4.00 0.67 5.32
CA PRO A 78 3.96 -0.61 4.61
C PRO A 78 5.38 -1.17 4.50
N ARG A 79 5.71 -2.23 5.25
CA ARG A 79 7.01 -2.92 5.15
C ARG A 79 6.83 -4.18 4.32
N LEU A 80 6.54 -4.04 3.04
CA LEU A 80 6.52 -5.19 2.14
C LEU A 80 7.96 -5.56 1.78
N GLY A 81 8.56 -6.42 2.61
CA GLY A 81 9.95 -6.87 2.52
C GLY A 81 10.46 -7.49 3.82
N ALA A 82 9.87 -7.13 4.95
CA ALA A 82 10.22 -7.70 6.26
C ALA A 82 9.78 -9.17 6.42
N ARG A 83 8.90 -9.70 5.55
CA ARG A 83 8.58 -11.15 5.54
C ARG A 83 9.73 -12.04 5.05
N ARG A 84 10.81 -11.48 4.47
CA ARG A 84 12.03 -12.25 4.17
C ARG A 84 13.13 -12.14 5.23
N GLN A 85 12.93 -11.37 6.30
CA GLN A 85 13.88 -11.27 7.40
C GLN A 85 13.20 -11.53 8.76
N ALA A 86 12.21 -12.42 8.79
CA ALA A 86 11.84 -13.09 10.03
C ALA A 86 12.95 -14.12 10.35
N ALA A 87 14.00 -13.62 11.01
CA ALA A 87 14.94 -14.35 11.85
C ALA A 87 15.23 -15.82 11.45
N VAL A 88 16.22 -16.03 10.58
CA VAL A 88 17.09 -17.19 10.77
C VAL A 88 17.88 -16.92 12.05
N LYS A 89 17.31 -17.31 13.20
CA LYS A 89 18.13 -17.50 14.41
C LYS A 89 19.22 -18.49 14.02
N PRO A 90 20.52 -18.17 14.12
CA PRO A 90 21.56 -19.18 14.00
C PRO A 90 21.34 -20.18 15.15
N ARG A 91 20.80 -21.35 14.82
CA ARG A 91 20.79 -22.51 15.71
C ARG A 91 22.24 -22.97 15.86
N GLY A 92 22.95 -22.40 16.84
CA GLY A 92 24.33 -22.81 17.10
C GLY A 92 25.17 -21.82 17.91
N GLY A 93 24.59 -21.16 18.92
CA GLY A 93 25.37 -20.42 19.91
C GLY A 93 25.38 -21.19 21.22
N LEU A 94 26.56 -21.66 21.65
CA LEU A 94 26.76 -22.29 22.96
C LEU A 94 26.15 -21.40 24.07
N PRO A 95 25.37 -21.95 25.02
CA PRO A 95 24.76 -21.13 26.06
C PRO A 95 25.82 -20.36 26.86
N LYS A 96 25.55 -19.06 27.09
CA LYS A 96 26.36 -18.19 27.97
C LYS A 96 26.38 -18.80 29.37
N GLY A 97 27.52 -19.41 29.74
CA GLY A 97 27.71 -20.00 31.06
C GLY A 97 28.73 -21.14 31.13
N VAL A 98 29.12 -21.75 30.02
CA VAL A 98 30.08 -22.86 30.04
C VAL A 98 31.52 -22.34 30.12
N ARG A 99 32.05 -22.14 31.34
CA ARG A 99 33.49 -21.98 31.56
C ARG A 99 34.16 -23.33 31.32
N ARG A 100 34.83 -23.47 30.16
CA ARG A 100 35.65 -24.65 29.85
C ARG A 100 36.86 -24.64 30.79
N GLY A 101 36.78 -25.44 31.84
CA GLY A 101 37.85 -25.61 32.84
C GLY A 101 39.15 -26.06 32.18
N LYS A 102 40.22 -25.34 32.50
CA LYS A 102 41.60 -25.64 32.10
C LYS A 102 42.02 -26.93 32.82
N ARG A 103 42.20 -28.03 32.09
CA ARG A 103 42.79 -29.25 32.66
C ARG A 103 44.30 -29.20 32.46
N ARG A 104 45.01 -29.40 33.57
CA ARG A 104 46.46 -29.53 33.72
C ARG A 104 47.01 -30.66 32.87
#